data_AF-A0A432JKZ7-F1
#
_entry.id   AF-A0A432JKZ7-F1
#
_cell.length_a   1.000
_cell.length_b   1.000
_cell.length_c   1.000
_cell.angle_alpha   90.00
_cell.angle_beta   90.00
_cell.angle_gamma   90.00
#
_symmetry.space_group_name_H-M   'P 1'
#
loop_
_entity.id
_entity.type
_entity.pdbx_description
1 polymer ?
#
loop_
_entity_poly.entity_id
_entity_poly.type
_entity_poly.pdbx_seq_one_letter_code
_entity_poly.pdbx_strand_id
1 'polypeptide(L)'
;MAWQELSITVPHEYVEPISYLFSRYGKGLSTELAGEGRVLLRTYLTTGSRQRMAHLEVGVKLVGAIEPIGDLNIRDLPDDEDWMNSWKSHFRILRIGKRLVIKPTWLELDSTAGPDDIVIELDPGIAFGTGYHPTTATCMEAMEQHITPGMTVLDLGTGSGILTIT
;
A
#
# COMPACT_ATOMS: atom_id res chain seq x y z
N MET A 1 -7.81 19.73 3.22
CA MET A 1 -6.80 20.40 4.08
C MET A 1 -5.52 20.25 3.28
N ALA A 2 -5.12 21.27 2.52
CA ALA A 2 -4.18 21.07 1.41
C ALA A 2 -2.79 20.63 1.91
N TRP A 3 -2.28 19.54 1.34
CA TRP A 3 -0.98 18.96 1.64
C TRP A 3 0.04 19.34 0.56
N GLN A 4 1.31 19.31 0.93
CA GLN A 4 2.44 19.52 0.03
C GLN A 4 3.43 18.37 0.25
N GLU A 5 3.90 17.80 -0.85
CA GLU A 5 5.05 16.91 -0.87
C GLU A 5 6.33 17.73 -1.04
N LEU A 6 7.32 17.46 -0.21
CA LEU A 6 8.67 17.97 -0.34
C LEU A 6 9.57 16.81 -0.71
N SER A 7 10.36 16.95 -1.76
CA SER A 7 11.22 15.87 -2.25
C SER A 7 12.59 16.37 -2.68
N ILE A 8 13.62 15.55 -2.46
CA ILE A 8 15.01 15.87 -2.78
C ILE A 8 15.77 14.60 -3.14
N THR A 9 16.59 14.65 -4.18
CA THR A 9 17.46 13.53 -4.56
C THR A 9 18.91 13.84 -4.17
N VAL A 10 19.46 13.06 -3.25
CA VAL A 10 20.79 13.29 -2.67
C VAL A 10 21.71 12.09 -2.86
N PRO A 11 23.04 12.27 -2.83
CA PRO A 11 23.99 11.18 -2.68
C PRO A 11 23.76 10.38 -1.39
N HIS A 12 24.17 9.12 -1.36
CA HIS A 12 23.93 8.21 -0.23
C HIS A 12 24.45 8.77 1.11
N GLU A 13 25.60 9.44 1.13
CA GLU A 13 26.18 10.05 2.34
C GLU A 13 25.29 11.13 2.99
N TYR A 14 24.38 11.75 2.23
CA TYR A 14 23.48 12.79 2.72
C TYR A 14 22.07 12.29 3.08
N VAL A 15 21.81 10.98 2.96
CA VAL A 15 20.52 10.39 3.31
C VAL A 15 20.20 10.61 4.77
N GLU A 16 21.14 10.35 5.68
CA GLU A 16 20.94 10.50 7.13
C GLU A 16 20.63 11.94 7.56
N PRO A 17 21.43 12.96 7.21
CA PRO A 17 21.14 14.34 7.64
C PRO A 17 19.82 14.87 7.07
N ILE A 18 19.48 14.52 5.83
CA ILE A 18 18.22 14.94 5.21
C ILE A 18 17.03 14.18 5.82
N SER A 19 17.17 12.88 6.06
CA SER A 19 16.16 12.07 6.76
C SER A 19 15.88 12.61 8.15
N TYR A 20 16.90 13.08 8.87
CA TYR A 20 16.72 13.71 10.17
C TYR A 20 15.90 15.00 10.07
N LEU A 21 16.22 15.89 9.12
CA LEU A 21 15.44 17.12 8.89
C LEU A 21 13.98 16.80 8.54
N PHE A 22 13.78 15.88 7.60
CA PHE A 22 12.44 15.47 7.14
C PHE A 22 11.64 14.82 8.28
N SER A 23 12.26 13.94 9.07
CA SER A 23 11.60 13.30 10.22
C SER A 23 11.27 14.29 11.33
N ARG A 24 12.12 15.30 11.55
CA ARG A 24 11.95 16.30 12.62
C ARG A 24 10.88 17.33 12.30
N TYR A 25 10.83 17.80 11.06
CA TYR A 25 9.97 18.91 10.68
C TYR A 25 8.82 18.53 9.76
N GLY A 26 8.90 17.40 9.06
CA GLY A 26 7.87 16.89 8.18
C GLY A 26 6.88 15.92 8.85
N LYS A 27 6.06 15.28 8.02
CA LYS A 27 5.09 14.24 8.39
C LYS A 27 5.27 13.05 7.47
N GLY A 28 5.87 11.99 8.01
CA GLY A 28 6.25 10.81 7.23
C GLY A 28 7.56 11.02 6.47
N LEU A 29 8.24 9.92 6.15
CA LEU A 29 9.45 9.90 5.35
C LEU A 29 9.38 8.67 4.45
N SER A 30 9.59 8.85 3.15
CA SER A 30 9.86 7.75 2.24
C SER A 30 11.22 7.95 1.57
N THR A 31 11.87 6.83 1.27
CA THR A 31 13.17 6.78 0.61
C THR A 31 13.14 5.78 -0.52
N GLU A 32 13.57 6.20 -1.71
CA GLU A 32 13.61 5.37 -2.90
C GLU A 32 14.98 5.48 -3.58
N LEU A 33 15.50 4.38 -4.10
CA LEU A 33 16.74 4.40 -4.89
C LEU A 33 16.48 5.11 -6.22
N ALA A 34 17.25 6.15 -6.52
CA ALA A 34 17.11 6.96 -7.73
C ALA A 34 18.13 6.60 -8.85
N GLY A 35 18.87 5.51 -8.68
CA GLY A 35 19.99 5.13 -9.55
C GLY A 35 21.28 5.87 -9.23
N GLU A 36 22.41 5.40 -9.78
CA GLU A 36 23.73 6.05 -9.67
C GLU A 36 24.19 6.37 -8.23
N GLY A 37 23.78 5.55 -7.25
CA GLY A 37 24.14 5.77 -5.83
C GLY A 37 23.40 6.93 -5.17
N ARG A 38 22.34 7.45 -5.79
CA ARG A 38 21.50 8.52 -5.26
C ARG A 38 20.20 7.96 -4.68
N VAL A 39 19.65 8.69 -3.72
CA VAL A 39 18.41 8.35 -3.01
C VAL A 39 17.47 9.54 -3.08
N LEU A 40 16.23 9.27 -3.48
CA LEU A 40 15.12 10.20 -3.43
C LEU A 40 14.46 10.11 -2.07
N LEU A 41 14.41 11.21 -1.34
CA LEU A 41 13.69 11.34 -0.08
C LEU A 41 12.44 12.18 -0.30
N ARG A 42 11.33 11.78 0.34
CA ARG A 42 10.08 12.55 0.36
C ARG A 42 9.55 12.71 1.78
N THR A 43 8.96 13.87 2.06
CA THR A 43 8.20 14.15 3.28
C THR A 43 6.99 15.01 2.96
N TYR A 44 6.03 15.09 3.88
CA TYR A 44 4.79 15.83 3.66
C TYR A 44 4.57 16.91 4.72
N LEU A 45 3.92 17.99 4.32
CA LEU A 45 3.49 19.07 5.21
C LEU A 45 2.11 19.56 4.82
N THR A 46 1.34 20.07 5.79
CA THR A 46 0.15 20.85 5.48
C THR A 46 0.56 22.26 5.07
N THR A 47 -0.14 22.85 4.10
CA THR A 47 0.09 24.23 3.60
C THR A 47 0.12 25.31 4.69
N GLY A 48 -0.52 25.07 5.85
CA GLY A 48 -0.46 25.97 7.02
C GLY A 48 0.87 25.92 7.81
N SER A 49 1.76 24.98 7.54
CA SER A 49 2.96 24.70 8.33
C SER A 49 4.18 25.57 7.97
N ARG A 50 3.98 26.90 7.82
CA ARG A 50 5.03 27.84 7.34
C ARG A 50 6.35 27.77 8.11
N GLN A 51 6.29 27.67 9.44
CA GLN A 51 7.51 27.60 10.27
C GLN A 51 8.30 26.32 10.03
N ARG A 52 7.62 25.18 9.84
CA ARG A 52 8.28 23.89 9.54
C ARG A 52 8.90 23.90 8.15
N MET A 53 8.20 24.48 7.16
CA MET A 53 8.74 24.69 5.82
C MET A 53 10.02 25.53 5.87
N ALA A 54 10.01 26.66 6.58
CA ALA A 54 11.19 27.51 6.72
C ALA A 54 12.37 26.76 7.38
N HIS A 55 12.13 25.95 8.41
CA HIS A 55 13.19 25.12 9.01
C HIS A 55 13.76 24.08 8.04
N LEU A 56 12.91 23.46 7.20
CA LEU A 56 13.36 22.50 6.19
C LEU A 56 14.19 23.18 5.10
N GLU A 57 13.72 24.30 4.55
CA GLU A 57 14.45 25.05 3.53
C GLU A 57 15.82 25.51 4.03
N VAL A 58 15.88 26.07 5.24
CA VAL A 58 17.15 26.49 5.85
C VAL A 58 18.03 25.29 6.14
N GLY A 59 17.50 24.23 6.73
CA GLY A 59 18.25 23.02 7.04
C GLY A 59 18.87 22.39 5.80
N VAL A 60 18.09 22.21 4.74
CA VAL A 60 18.58 21.66 3.46
C VAL A 60 19.65 22.56 2.86
N LYS A 61 19.46 23.89 2.84
CA LYS A 61 20.46 24.84 2.35
C LYS A 61 21.77 24.79 3.15
N LEU A 62 21.70 24.61 4.47
CA LEU A 62 22.88 24.50 5.32
C LEU A 62 23.67 23.21 5.06
N VAL A 63 22.98 22.08 4.85
CA VAL A 63 23.65 20.82 4.47
C VAL A 63 24.26 20.98 3.07
N GLY A 64 23.52 21.56 2.13
CA GLY A 64 23.98 21.82 0.75
C GLY A 64 25.08 22.87 0.62
N ALA A 65 25.37 23.62 1.68
CA ALA A 65 26.50 24.54 1.73
C ALA A 65 27.85 23.83 1.92
N ILE A 66 27.83 22.58 2.42
CA ILE A 66 29.03 21.75 2.56
C ILE A 66 29.41 21.16 1.20
N GLU A 67 28.42 20.61 0.49
CA GLU A 67 28.57 20.04 -0.85
C GLU A 67 27.24 20.12 -1.61
N PRO A 68 27.24 20.20 -2.95
CA PRO A 68 26.02 20.16 -3.75
C PRO A 68 25.20 18.89 -3.54
N ILE A 69 24.18 18.99 -2.71
CA ILE A 69 23.08 18.03 -2.58
C ILE A 69 21.91 18.60 -3.38
N GLY A 70 21.15 17.77 -4.10
CA GLY A 70 20.18 18.25 -5.10
C GLY A 70 19.13 19.24 -4.56
N ASP A 71 18.33 19.80 -5.47
CA ASP A 71 17.33 20.81 -5.08
C ASP A 71 16.12 20.20 -4.34
N LEU A 72 15.62 20.96 -3.36
CA LEU A 72 14.36 20.67 -2.69
C LEU A 72 13.19 21.08 -3.60
N ASN A 73 12.42 20.10 -4.04
CA ASN A 73 11.21 20.28 -4.84
C ASN A 73 9.99 20.29 -3.93
N ILE A 74 9.03 21.16 -4.22
CA ILE A 74 7.77 21.27 -3.49
C ILE A 74 6.63 21.10 -4.49
N ARG A 75 5.71 20.17 -4.21
CA ARG A 75 4.54 19.88 -5.02
C ARG A 75 3.28 19.91 -4.17
N ASP A 76 2.30 20.72 -4.54
CA ASP A 76 0.98 20.67 -3.92
C ASP A 76 0.29 19.34 -4.25
N LEU A 77 -0.25 18.69 -3.22
CA LEU A 77 -1.03 17.47 -3.37
C LEU A 77 -2.53 17.82 -3.48
N PRO A 78 -3.26 17.15 -4.37
CA PRO A 78 -4.70 17.34 -4.49
C PRO A 78 -5.43 17.06 -3.16
N ASP A 79 -6.45 17.85 -2.86
CA ASP A 79 -7.27 17.70 -1.63
C ASP A 79 -8.21 16.47 -1.69
N ASP A 80 -8.38 15.88 -2.87
CA ASP A 80 -9.40 14.88 -3.22
C ASP A 80 -8.88 13.46 -3.40
N GLU A 81 -7.58 13.22 -3.25
CA GLU A 81 -7.07 11.85 -3.21
C GLU A 81 -7.42 11.19 -1.88
N ASP A 82 -8.40 10.30 -1.92
CA ASP A 82 -8.70 9.39 -0.82
C ASP A 82 -7.61 8.31 -0.72
N TRP A 83 -6.43 8.72 -0.25
CA TRP A 83 -5.28 7.86 -0.03
C TRP A 83 -5.63 6.66 0.84
N MET A 84 -6.54 6.83 1.81
CA MET A 84 -7.03 5.75 2.67
C MET A 84 -7.80 4.68 1.92
N ASN A 85 -8.42 4.99 0.77
CA ASN A 85 -9.14 4.04 -0.06
C ASN A 85 -8.43 3.70 -1.38
N SER A 86 -7.33 4.36 -1.71
CA SER A 86 -6.56 4.11 -2.95
C SER A 86 -6.17 2.64 -3.13
N TRP A 87 -5.87 1.92 -2.05
CA TRP A 87 -5.54 0.49 -2.06
C TRP A 87 -6.71 -0.37 -2.58
N LYS A 88 -7.97 0.03 -2.33
CA LYS A 88 -9.16 -0.72 -2.79
C LYS A 88 -9.23 -0.85 -4.30
N SER A 89 -8.73 0.14 -5.04
CA SER A 89 -8.69 0.13 -6.52
C SER A 89 -7.81 -0.97 -7.11
N HIS A 90 -6.89 -1.52 -6.31
CA HIS A 90 -5.98 -2.60 -6.73
C HIS A 90 -6.63 -3.99 -6.62
N PHE A 91 -7.77 -4.10 -5.94
CA PHE A 91 -8.50 -5.34 -5.77
C PHE A 91 -9.61 -5.49 -6.81
N ARG A 92 -9.76 -6.71 -7.30
CA ARG A 92 -10.74 -7.12 -8.31
C ARG A 92 -11.53 -8.32 -7.80
N ILE A 93 -12.57 -8.70 -8.52
CA ILE A 93 -13.21 -9.99 -8.29
C ILE A 93 -12.25 -11.08 -8.80
N LEU A 94 -12.07 -12.13 -7.98
CA LEU A 94 -11.13 -13.21 -8.23
C LEU A 94 -11.88 -14.53 -8.34
N ARG A 95 -11.85 -15.18 -9.51
CA ARG A 95 -12.31 -16.57 -9.65
C ARG A 95 -11.17 -17.53 -9.33
N ILE A 96 -11.47 -18.55 -8.53
CA ILE A 96 -10.56 -19.64 -8.18
C ILE A 96 -11.26 -20.97 -8.48
N GLY A 97 -10.57 -21.90 -9.16
CA GLY A 97 -11.18 -23.16 -9.56
C GLY A 97 -12.36 -22.98 -10.51
N LYS A 98 -13.39 -23.83 -10.35
CA LYS A 98 -14.54 -23.89 -11.26
C LYS A 98 -15.67 -22.96 -10.83
N ARG A 99 -16.00 -22.95 -9.52
CA ARG A 99 -17.19 -22.26 -9.00
C ARG A 99 -16.90 -21.20 -7.94
N LEU A 100 -15.68 -21.07 -7.42
CA LEU A 100 -15.40 -20.15 -6.32
C LEU A 100 -15.10 -18.74 -6.85
N VAL A 101 -15.81 -17.75 -6.35
CA VAL A 101 -15.63 -16.33 -6.72
C VAL A 101 -15.45 -15.49 -5.47
N ILE A 102 -14.27 -14.91 -5.27
CA ILE A 102 -13.94 -14.04 -4.14
C ILE A 102 -14.19 -12.59 -4.54
N LYS A 103 -14.98 -11.89 -3.74
CA LYS A 103 -15.42 -10.52 -4.00
C LYS A 103 -15.24 -9.64 -2.76
N PRO A 104 -14.50 -8.52 -2.86
CA PRO A 104 -14.58 -7.45 -1.87
C PRO A 104 -15.98 -6.85 -1.77
N THR A 105 -16.42 -6.48 -0.57
CA THR A 105 -17.79 -5.98 -0.33
C THR A 105 -18.11 -4.68 -1.06
N TRP A 106 -17.09 -3.88 -1.39
CA TRP A 106 -17.25 -2.60 -2.11
C TRP A 106 -17.30 -2.71 -3.63
N LEU A 107 -17.08 -3.90 -4.19
CA LEU A 107 -17.26 -4.14 -5.63
C LEU A 107 -18.67 -4.66 -5.88
N GLU A 108 -19.22 -4.36 -7.05
CA GLU A 108 -20.44 -4.99 -7.54
C GLU A 108 -20.07 -6.28 -8.29
N LEU A 109 -20.91 -7.32 -8.17
CA LEU A 109 -20.75 -8.54 -8.97
C LEU A 109 -20.87 -8.19 -10.45
N ASP A 110 -19.84 -8.52 -11.22
CA ASP A 110 -19.86 -8.41 -12.68
C ASP A 110 -20.18 -9.77 -13.32
N SER A 111 -20.01 -9.88 -14.64
CA SER A 111 -20.24 -11.11 -15.39
C SER A 111 -19.24 -12.24 -15.08
N THR A 112 -18.32 -12.04 -14.12
CA THR A 112 -17.42 -13.10 -13.67
C THR A 112 -18.14 -14.19 -12.89
N ALA A 113 -19.31 -13.94 -12.29
CA ALA A 113 -20.08 -14.95 -11.58
C ALA A 113 -21.25 -15.50 -12.40
N GLY A 114 -21.37 -16.83 -12.47
CA GLY A 114 -22.52 -17.56 -13.01
C GLY A 114 -23.55 -17.95 -11.94
N PRO A 115 -24.71 -18.48 -12.35
CA PRO A 115 -25.79 -18.87 -11.42
C PRO A 115 -25.42 -20.03 -10.46
N ASP A 116 -24.44 -20.85 -10.84
CA ASP A 116 -23.96 -22.00 -10.04
C ASP A 116 -22.66 -21.72 -9.26
N ASP A 117 -22.18 -20.47 -9.29
CA ASP A 117 -20.97 -20.08 -8.57
C ASP A 117 -21.24 -19.80 -7.10
N ILE A 118 -20.24 -20.09 -6.28
CA ILE A 118 -20.20 -19.77 -4.85
C ILE A 118 -19.43 -18.46 -4.69
N VAL A 119 -20.17 -17.39 -4.40
CA VAL A 119 -19.59 -16.07 -4.14
C VAL A 119 -19.22 -15.97 -2.67
N ILE A 120 -17.94 -15.76 -2.39
CA ILE A 120 -17.38 -15.52 -1.06
C ILE A 120 -17.06 -14.03 -0.96
N GLU A 121 -17.81 -13.32 -0.12
CA GLU A 121 -17.51 -11.93 0.19
C GLU A 121 -16.39 -11.86 1.23
N LEU A 122 -15.25 -11.29 0.83
CA LEU A 122 -14.09 -11.16 1.70
C LEU A 122 -13.36 -9.85 1.40
N ASP A 123 -13.28 -8.99 2.42
CA ASP A 123 -12.54 -7.75 2.33
C ASP A 123 -11.05 -8.00 2.56
N PRO A 124 -10.17 -7.64 1.59
CA PRO A 124 -8.74 -7.68 1.82
C PRO A 124 -8.36 -6.79 3.00
N GLY A 125 -7.54 -7.34 3.90
CA GLY A 125 -7.11 -6.68 5.11
C GLY A 125 -5.69 -7.08 5.50
N ILE A 126 -5.38 -7.00 6.79
CA ILE A 126 -4.05 -7.32 7.34
C ILE A 126 -3.83 -8.84 7.44
N ALA A 127 -4.91 -9.63 7.47
CA ALA A 127 -4.84 -11.08 7.57
C ALA A 127 -4.45 -11.71 6.21
N PHE A 128 -3.47 -12.61 6.24
CA PHE A 128 -3.09 -13.42 5.08
C PHE A 128 -4.24 -14.36 4.69
N GLY A 129 -4.31 -14.72 3.40
CA GLY A 129 -5.30 -15.66 2.88
C GLY A 129 -6.47 -15.01 2.15
N THR A 130 -6.27 -13.94 1.39
CA THR A 130 -7.34 -13.28 0.62
C THR A 130 -7.69 -13.99 -0.70
N GLY A 131 -7.03 -15.13 -1.01
CA GLY A 131 -7.14 -15.84 -2.29
C GLY A 131 -6.15 -15.36 -3.36
N TYR A 132 -5.61 -14.13 -3.24
CA TYR A 132 -4.65 -13.57 -4.21
C TYR A 132 -3.26 -14.24 -4.18
N HIS A 133 -2.92 -14.89 -3.07
CA HIS A 133 -1.66 -15.62 -2.98
C HIS A 133 -1.82 -17.04 -3.54
N PRO A 134 -0.88 -17.53 -4.38
CA PRO A 134 -1.02 -18.84 -5.04
C PRO A 134 -1.31 -19.99 -4.08
N THR A 135 -0.71 -20.00 -2.89
CA THR A 135 -0.94 -21.06 -1.89
C THR A 135 -2.39 -21.14 -1.42
N THR A 136 -3.04 -20.00 -1.18
CA THR A 136 -4.45 -19.97 -0.78
C THR A 136 -5.35 -20.43 -1.93
N ALA A 137 -5.07 -19.96 -3.15
CA ALA A 137 -5.81 -20.37 -4.35
C ALA A 137 -5.73 -21.88 -4.57
N THR A 138 -4.54 -22.47 -4.51
CA THR A 138 -4.36 -23.93 -4.67
C THR A 138 -5.09 -24.73 -3.59
N CYS A 139 -5.10 -24.27 -2.34
CA CYS A 139 -5.89 -24.92 -1.28
C CYS A 139 -7.39 -24.89 -1.59
N MET A 140 -7.92 -23.74 -2.03
CA MET A 140 -9.33 -23.60 -2.38
C MET A 140 -9.73 -24.49 -3.58
N GLU A 141 -8.88 -24.56 -4.60
CA GLU A 141 -9.09 -25.47 -5.74
C GLU A 141 -9.11 -26.94 -5.32
N ALA A 142 -8.21 -27.33 -4.40
CA ALA A 142 -8.18 -28.68 -3.85
C ALA A 142 -9.44 -28.97 -3.01
N MET A 143 -9.89 -28.01 -2.21
CA MET A 143 -11.13 -28.14 -1.44
C MET A 143 -12.34 -28.37 -2.33
N GLU A 144 -12.46 -27.62 -3.43
CA GLU A 144 -13.56 -27.80 -4.41
C GLU A 144 -13.64 -29.23 -4.97
N GLN A 145 -12.50 -29.94 -5.05
CA GLN A 145 -12.42 -31.30 -5.58
C GLN A 145 -12.63 -32.38 -4.52
N HIS A 146 -12.32 -32.10 -3.25
CA HIS A 146 -12.17 -33.13 -2.22
C HIS A 146 -13.15 -33.00 -1.04
N ILE A 147 -13.69 -31.82 -0.78
CA ILE A 147 -14.64 -31.63 0.32
C ILE A 147 -16.05 -31.99 -0.13
N THR A 148 -16.75 -32.72 0.73
CA THR A 148 -18.14 -33.11 0.56
C THR A 148 -18.96 -32.73 1.80
N PRO A 149 -20.30 -32.52 1.66
CA PRO A 149 -21.14 -32.17 2.80
C PRO A 149 -21.05 -33.18 3.95
N GLY A 150 -20.94 -32.68 5.18
CA GLY A 150 -20.89 -33.49 6.40
C GLY A 150 -19.48 -33.90 6.85
N MET A 151 -18.43 -33.52 6.12
CA MET A 151 -17.05 -33.70 6.58
C MET A 151 -16.73 -32.80 7.77
N THR A 152 -15.93 -33.31 8.71
CA THR A 152 -15.31 -32.47 9.75
C THR A 152 -13.98 -31.95 9.22
N VAL A 153 -13.79 -30.64 9.24
CA VAL A 153 -12.62 -29.96 8.66
C VAL A 153 -11.92 -29.17 9.76
N LEU A 154 -10.58 -29.11 9.70
CA LEU A 154 -9.75 -28.25 10.54
C LEU A 154 -8.93 -27.32 9.65
N ASP A 155 -9.16 -26.02 9.79
CA ASP A 155 -8.35 -24.97 9.17
C ASP A 155 -7.28 -24.46 10.15
N LEU A 156 -6.11 -25.08 10.10
CA LEU A 156 -5.00 -24.75 10.99
C LEU A 156 -4.20 -23.58 10.44
N GLY A 157 -4.26 -22.44 11.14
CA GLY A 157 -3.65 -21.19 10.67
C GLY A 157 -4.56 -20.40 9.72
N THR A 158 -5.86 -20.36 10.04
CA THR A 158 -6.95 -19.86 9.20
C THR A 158 -6.79 -18.45 8.62
N GLY A 159 -5.98 -17.59 9.26
CA GLY A 159 -5.72 -16.24 8.76
C GLY A 159 -7.01 -15.44 8.54
N SER A 160 -7.32 -15.13 7.29
CA SER A 160 -8.56 -14.46 6.86
C SER A 160 -9.84 -15.25 7.12
N GLY A 161 -9.75 -16.56 7.39
CA GLY A 161 -10.93 -17.42 7.48
C GLY A 161 -11.38 -18.04 6.16
N ILE A 162 -10.74 -17.71 5.03
CA ILE A 162 -11.30 -18.04 3.70
C ILE A 162 -11.50 -19.55 3.49
N LEU A 163 -10.58 -20.39 3.97
CA LEU A 163 -10.67 -21.85 3.83
C LEU A 163 -11.68 -22.46 4.81
N THR A 164 -12.07 -21.75 5.86
CA THR A 164 -13.15 -22.19 6.75
C THR A 164 -14.53 -21.88 6.15
N ILE A 165 -14.62 -20.81 5.36
CA ILE A 165 -15.87 -20.34 4.73
C ILE A 165 -16.17 -21.10 3.43
N THR A 166 -15.13 -21.51 2.70
CA THR A 166 -15.21 -22.23 1.41
C THR A 166 -15.75 -23.64 1.58
#